data_AF-A0A8J3BJ79-F1
#
_entry.id   AF-A0A8J3BJ79-F1
#
_cell.length_a   1.000
_cell.length_b   1.000
_cell.length_c   1.000
_cell.angle_alpha   90.00
_cell.angle_beta   90.00
_cell.angle_gamma   90.00
#
_symmetry.space_group_name_H-M   'P 1'
#
loop_
_entity.id
_entity.type
_entity.pdbx_description
1 polymer ?
#
loop_
_entity_poly.entity_id
_entity_poly.type
_entity_poly.pdbx_seq_one_letter_code
_entity_poly.pdbx_strand_id
1 'polypeptide(L)'
;MDVLNYLLGYLGSVIYIISNSCLQSYLTDILIKKINIMSVLKVIEILGNSTESFEDAIQNVINEASKTVNHIKSVYVKDMQVTVVNNKISQYRVATKVTFDIKND
;
A
#
# COMPACT_ATOMS: atom_id res chain seq x y z
N MET A 1 -27.52 7.34 6.86
CA MET A 1 -27.46 8.70 6.30
C MET A 1 -26.57 9.49 7.22
N ASP A 2 -25.27 9.40 6.95
CA ASP A 2 -24.22 9.71 7.91
C ASP A 2 -24.20 11.17 8.32
N VAL A 3 -23.81 11.44 9.57
CA VAL A 3 -23.56 12.77 10.14
C VAL A 3 -22.66 13.60 9.21
N LEU A 4 -21.80 12.94 8.45
CA LEU A 4 -20.96 13.52 7.39
C LEU A 4 -21.78 14.17 6.27
N ASN A 5 -22.85 13.54 5.78
CA ASN A 5 -23.71 14.09 4.74
C ASN A 5 -24.54 15.28 5.23
N TYR A 6 -24.91 15.31 6.51
CA TYR A 6 -25.63 16.43 7.12
C TYR A 6 -24.72 17.66 7.31
N LEU A 7 -23.47 17.43 7.76
CA LEU A 7 -22.43 18.46 7.85
C LEU A 7 -22.04 19.00 6.45
N LEU A 8 -21.90 18.11 5.46
CA LEU A 8 -21.63 18.49 4.07
C LEU A 8 -22.78 19.32 3.47
N GLY A 9 -24.03 18.99 3.80
CA GLY A 9 -25.21 19.75 3.38
C GLY A 9 -25.30 21.15 4.01
N TYR A 10 -24.97 21.26 5.30
CA TYR A 10 -24.97 22.54 6.03
C TYR A 10 -23.78 23.44 5.62
N LEU A 11 -22.61 22.85 5.33
CA LEU A 11 -21.48 23.56 4.72
C LEU A 11 -21.82 24.03 3.31
N GLY A 12 -22.52 23.21 2.52
CA GLY A 12 -22.95 23.54 1.16
C GLY A 12 -23.90 24.73 1.10
N SER A 13 -24.83 24.87 2.05
CA SER A 13 -25.75 26.01 2.13
C SER A 13 -25.07 27.29 2.61
N VAL A 14 -24.07 27.20 3.50
CA VAL A 14 -23.26 28.36 3.94
C VAL A 14 -22.31 28.83 2.83
N ILE A 15 -21.77 27.91 2.03
CA ILE A 15 -20.94 28.18 0.85
C ILE A 15 -21.73 28.89 -0.25
N TYR A 16 -23.01 28.52 -0.47
CA TYR A 16 -23.85 29.10 -1.51
C TYR A 16 -24.17 30.59 -1.30
N ILE A 17 -24.10 31.09 -0.06
CA ILE A 17 -24.38 32.50 0.28
C ILE A 17 -23.19 33.42 -0.03
N ILE A 18 -21.99 32.87 -0.19
CA ILE A 18 -20.80 33.63 -0.56
C ILE A 18 -20.65 33.57 -2.09
N SER A 19 -21.41 34.41 -2.78
CA SER A 19 -21.29 34.66 -4.22
C SER A 19 -19.96 35.32 -4.57
N ASN A 20 -18.86 34.57 -4.44
CA ASN A 20 -17.57 34.87 -5.01
C ASN A 20 -17.05 33.56 -5.63
N SER A 21 -17.38 33.38 -6.90
CA SER A 21 -16.98 32.24 -7.75
C SER A 21 -15.47 31.95 -7.76
N CYS A 22 -14.64 32.85 -7.24
CA CYS A 22 -13.20 32.71 -7.15
C CYS A 22 -12.72 32.02 -5.85
N LEU A 23 -13.25 32.39 -4.68
CA LEU A 23 -12.80 31.85 -3.38
C LEU A 23 -13.24 30.41 -3.15
N GLN A 24 -14.41 30.05 -3.69
CA GLN A 24 -14.90 28.67 -3.66
C GLN A 24 -13.99 27.73 -4.46
N SER A 25 -13.50 28.17 -5.63
CA SER A 25 -12.59 27.38 -6.46
C SER A 25 -11.24 27.11 -5.77
N TYR A 26 -10.70 28.11 -5.08
CA TYR A 26 -9.45 27.98 -4.33
C TYR A 26 -9.57 27.00 -3.16
N LEU A 27 -10.68 27.04 -2.42
CA LEU A 27 -10.94 26.12 -1.32
C LEU A 27 -11.15 24.69 -1.81
N THR A 28 -11.86 24.50 -2.93
CA THR A 28 -12.00 23.17 -3.56
C THR A 28 -10.68 22.66 -4.10
N ASP A 29 -9.83 23.50 -4.70
CA ASP A 29 -8.52 23.10 -5.18
C ASP A 29 -7.56 22.71 -4.04
N ILE A 30 -7.61 23.42 -2.91
CA ILE A 30 -6.84 23.07 -1.70
C ILE A 30 -7.34 21.76 -1.10
N LEU A 31 -8.66 21.54 -1.05
CA LEU A 31 -9.27 20.31 -0.56
C LEU A 31 -8.97 19.12 -1.47
N ILE A 32 -9.04 19.31 -2.80
CA ILE A 32 -8.75 18.27 -3.80
C ILE A 32 -7.25 17.94 -3.84
N LYS A 33 -6.34 18.92 -3.75
CA LYS A 33 -4.88 18.65 -3.59
C LYS A 33 -4.57 17.83 -2.33
N LYS A 34 -5.36 18.00 -1.27
CA LYS A 34 -5.19 17.26 -0.01
C LYS A 34 -5.78 15.85 -0.07
N ILE A 35 -6.69 15.60 -1.00
CA ILE A 35 -7.32 14.30 -1.25
C ILE A 35 -6.71 13.73 -2.54
N ASN A 36 -5.44 13.32 -2.48
CA ASN A 36 -4.83 12.60 -3.59
C ASN A 36 -5.41 11.16 -3.64
N ILE A 37 -6.46 10.94 -4.44
CA ILE A 37 -7.22 9.67 -4.51
C ILE A 37 -6.56 8.65 -5.46
N MET A 38 -5.43 8.96 -6.08
CA MET A 38 -4.67 7.99 -6.88
C MET A 38 -3.41 7.54 -6.14
N SER A 39 -3.54 6.43 -5.39
CA SER A 39 -2.39 5.67 -4.91
C SER A 39 -2.05 4.60 -5.96
N VAL A 40 -1.01 4.87 -6.75
CA VAL A 40 -0.43 3.86 -7.64
C VAL A 40 0.65 3.12 -6.85
N LEU A 41 0.44 1.81 -6.65
CA LEU A 41 1.37 0.95 -5.96
C LEU A 41 2.19 0.15 -6.98
N LYS A 42 3.47 -0.06 -6.67
CA LYS A 42 4.33 -0.95 -7.44
C LYS A 42 4.34 -2.32 -6.76
N VAL A 43 4.24 -3.37 -7.58
CA VAL A 43 4.34 -4.76 -7.13
C VAL A 43 5.56 -5.38 -7.78
N ILE A 44 6.42 -5.99 -6.97
CA ILE A 44 7.58 -6.76 -7.44
C ILE A 44 7.47 -8.19 -6.94
N GLU A 45 7.91 -9.15 -7.77
CA GLU A 45 7.94 -10.58 -7.41
C GLU A 45 9.33 -10.93 -6.90
N ILE A 46 9.40 -11.53 -5.71
CA ILE A 46 10.65 -11.88 -5.02
C ILE A 46 10.55 -13.31 -4.52
N LEU A 47 11.62 -14.07 -4.73
CA LEU A 47 11.79 -15.40 -4.16
C LEU A 47 12.71 -15.33 -2.94
N GLY A 48 12.22 -15.81 -1.80
CA GLY A 48 13.00 -15.97 -0.58
C GLY A 48 13.23 -17.42 -0.24
N ASN A 49 14.23 -17.65 0.61
CA ASN A 49 14.48 -18.97 1.18
C ASN A 49 14.91 -18.89 2.65
N SER A 50 14.78 -20.02 3.36
CA SER A 50 15.29 -20.23 4.71
C SER A 50 15.55 -21.72 4.94
N THR A 51 16.44 -22.04 5.87
CA THR A 51 16.65 -23.41 6.38
C THR A 51 15.73 -23.75 7.55
N GLU A 52 15.13 -22.74 8.19
CA GLU A 52 14.43 -22.89 9.46
C GLU A 52 12.92 -23.10 9.25
N SER A 53 12.24 -22.13 8.61
CA SER A 53 10.80 -22.17 8.39
C SER A 53 10.34 -21.28 7.23
N PHE A 54 9.05 -21.35 6.89
CA PHE A 54 8.45 -20.46 5.91
C PHE A 54 8.33 -19.02 6.41
N GLU A 55 8.05 -18.81 7.69
CA GLU A 55 7.98 -17.50 8.32
C GLU A 55 9.32 -16.78 8.24
N ASP A 56 10.41 -17.49 8.53
CA ASP A 56 11.77 -16.95 8.40
C ASP A 56 12.09 -16.61 6.93
N ALA A 57 11.67 -17.46 5.99
CA ALA A 57 11.85 -17.18 4.56
C ALA A 57 11.10 -15.91 4.11
N ILE A 58 9.88 -15.66 4.61
CA ILE A 58 9.11 -14.45 4.34
C ILE A 58 9.79 -13.23 4.97
N GLN A 59 10.26 -13.35 6.21
CA GLN A 59 10.99 -12.28 6.89
C GLN A 59 12.27 -11.91 6.12
N ASN A 60 13.00 -12.90 5.61
CA ASN A 60 14.18 -12.69 4.77
C ASN A 60 13.84 -11.91 3.48
N VAL A 61 12.71 -12.21 2.83
CA VAL A 61 12.24 -11.40 1.68
C VAL A 61 12.02 -9.95 2.08
N ILE A 62 11.30 -9.71 3.18
CA ILE A 62 10.98 -8.34 3.63
C ILE A 62 12.26 -7.59 3.96
N ASN A 63 13.18 -8.23 4.69
CA ASN A 63 14.47 -7.66 5.07
C ASN A 63 15.29 -7.27 3.84
N GLU A 64 15.42 -8.16 2.85
CA GLU A 64 16.14 -7.85 1.61
C GLU A 64 15.43 -6.79 0.76
N ALA A 65 14.11 -6.88 0.60
CA ALA A 65 13.33 -5.90 -0.14
C ALA A 65 13.49 -4.50 0.45
N SER A 66 13.41 -4.38 1.79
CA SER A 66 13.51 -3.10 2.51
C SER A 66 14.83 -2.36 2.32
N LYS A 67 15.90 -3.03 1.85
CA LYS A 67 17.18 -2.36 1.53
C LYS A 67 17.09 -1.52 0.26
N THR A 68 16.18 -1.86 -0.65
CA THR A 68 16.07 -1.23 -1.98
C THR A 68 14.77 -0.46 -2.16
N VAL A 69 13.67 -0.95 -1.57
CA VAL A 69 12.34 -0.34 -1.67
C VAL A 69 11.86 0.15 -0.31
N ASN A 70 11.34 1.36 -0.28
CA ASN A 70 10.81 1.99 0.93
C ASN A 70 9.28 1.90 0.97
N HIS A 71 8.68 1.99 2.16
CA HIS A 71 7.23 1.98 2.37
C HIS A 71 6.53 0.73 1.83
N ILE A 72 7.07 -0.45 2.15
CA ILE A 72 6.38 -1.73 1.91
C ILE A 72 5.06 -1.73 2.69
N LYS A 73 3.94 -1.99 2.00
CA LYS A 73 2.60 -2.03 2.58
C LYS A 73 2.14 -3.45 2.89
N SER A 74 2.43 -4.36 1.98
CA SER A 74 1.99 -5.74 2.07
C SER A 74 2.90 -6.67 1.29
N VAL A 75 2.90 -7.92 1.73
CA VAL A 75 3.54 -9.03 1.04
C VAL A 75 2.47 -10.09 0.81
N TYR A 76 2.29 -10.47 -0.44
CA TYR A 76 1.42 -11.57 -0.83
C TYR A 76 2.26 -12.80 -1.12
N VAL A 77 2.01 -13.89 -0.40
CA VAL A 77 2.67 -15.17 -0.67
C VAL A 77 1.91 -15.88 -1.79
N LYS A 78 2.58 -16.09 -2.92
CA LYS A 78 2.01 -16.72 -4.12
C LYS A 78 2.13 -18.24 -4.03
N ASP A 79 3.36 -18.72 -3.81
CA ASP A 79 3.68 -20.13 -3.77
C ASP A 79 4.67 -20.42 -2.65
N MET A 80 4.54 -21.61 -2.06
CA MET A 80 5.43 -22.13 -1.02
C MET A 80 5.92 -23.50 -1.44
N GLN A 81 7.23 -23.70 -1.41
CA GLN A 81 7.85 -24.95 -1.83
C GLN A 81 8.97 -25.33 -0.87
N VAL A 82 9.25 -26.62 -0.77
CA VAL A 82 10.36 -27.16 0.03
C VAL A 82 11.31 -27.95 -0.86
N THR A 83 12.60 -27.90 -0.55
CA THR A 83 13.59 -28.82 -1.11
C THR A 83 13.80 -29.95 -0.13
N VAL A 84 13.70 -31.19 -0.61
CA VAL A 84 13.90 -32.39 0.21
C VAL A 84 15.20 -33.06 -0.19
N VAL A 85 16.04 -33.38 0.78
CA VAL A 85 17.30 -34.11 0.63
C VAL A 85 17.31 -35.24 1.66
N ASN A 86 17.59 -36.47 1.22
CA ASN A 86 17.62 -37.65 2.10
C ASN A 86 16.33 -37.81 2.93
N ASN A 87 15.17 -37.60 2.30
CA ASN A 87 13.85 -37.63 2.95
C ASN A 87 13.66 -36.63 4.09
N LYS A 88 14.51 -35.59 4.18
CA LYS A 88 14.39 -34.49 5.14
C LYS A 88 14.26 -33.16 4.41
N ILE A 89 13.54 -32.22 5.00
CA ILE A 89 13.45 -30.87 4.46
C ILE A 89 14.82 -30.21 4.61
N SER A 90 15.36 -29.72 3.50
CA SER A 90 16.65 -29.02 3.43
C SER A 90 16.48 -27.51 3.35
N GLN A 91 15.44 -27.01 2.69
CA GLN A 91 15.19 -25.59 2.52
C GLN A 91 13.71 -25.32 2.27
N TYR A 92 13.22 -24.24 2.85
CA TYR A 92 11.94 -23.62 2.58
C TYR A 92 12.15 -22.50 1.57
N ARG A 93 11.31 -22.41 0.55
CA ARG A 93 11.31 -21.31 -0.42
C ARG A 93 9.92 -20.76 -0.58
N VAL A 94 9.84 -19.44 -0.71
CA VAL A 94 8.58 -18.70 -0.85
C VAL A 94 8.68 -17.78 -2.06
N ALA A 95 7.71 -17.88 -2.96
CA ALA A 95 7.51 -16.91 -4.02
C ALA A 95 6.50 -15.87 -3.52
N THR A 96 6.89 -14.60 -3.52
CA THR A 96 6.10 -13.53 -2.93
C THR A 96 5.98 -12.34 -3.87
N LYS A 97 4.92 -11.56 -3.69
CA LYS A 97 4.70 -10.28 -4.34
C LYS A 97 4.70 -9.19 -3.29
N VAL A 98 5.71 -8.34 -3.31
CA VAL A 98 5.87 -7.22 -2.38
C VAL A 98 5.27 -5.97 -3.01
N THR A 99 4.35 -5.34 -2.29
CA THR A 99 3.65 -4.12 -2.72
C THR A 99 4.18 -2.93 -1.92
N PHE A 100 4.56 -1.86 -2.61
CA PHE A 100 5.12 -0.66 -2.00
C PHE A 100 4.69 0.62 -2.75
N ASP A 101 4.73 1.74 -2.04
CA ASP A 101 4.35 3.04 -2.60
C ASP A 101 5.36 3.50 -3.66
N ILE A 102 4.86 4.08 -4.75
CA ILE A 102 5.71 4.77 -5.73
C ILE A 102 5.96 6.18 -5.20
N LYS A 103 7.21 6.51 -4.90
CA LYS A 103 7.62 7.92 -4.79
C LYS A 103 7.64 8.50 -6.20
N ASN A 104 6.86 9.56 -6.42
CA ASN A 104 7.10 10.48 -7.51
C ASN A 104 8.20 11.43 -7.03
N ASP A 105 9.45 11.12 -7.34
CA ASP A 105 10.56 12.06 -7.20
C ASP A 105 10.55 13.07 -8.36
#